data_AF-A0AAN6C3S0-F1
#
_entry.id   AF-A0AAN6C3S0-F1
#
_cell.length_a   1.000
_cell.length_b   1.000
_cell.length_c   1.000
_cell.angle_alpha   90.00
_cell.angle_beta   90.00
_cell.angle_gamma   90.00
#
_symmetry.space_group_name_H-M   'P 1'
#
loop_
_entity.id
_entity.type
_entity.pdbx_description
1 polymer ?
#
loop_
_entity_poly.entity_id
_entity_poly.type
_entity_poly.pdbx_seq_one_letter_code
_entity_poly.pdbx_strand_id
1 'polypeptide(L)'
;MEHLQAVKDGAAARREERRVNELAEAKEVRQALLQIEEFEREEALKAELLRQEQERLEEERRQRELEERARQESIRRRDIEIKYHELRISLDQLHELQQVLLEIDQETEGEDMVIGIESAKDSLEKKHESERSELKITISKKMAEKEDALNKDFQIRAAQENDLEQAYHERLKAYWKDRKDGDEEIENAMLDLRKRMDQKQYAWQKWKAEQLKDLEVKLQDNETYREELMYSAKHRLDDSCKEKEREMVRRMAAENKWLEAVVLEREKLLSEWEYDEVEGDADSIFAPESDGSGDGNYIVGTAS
;
A
#
# COMPACT_ATOMS: atom_id res chain seq x y z
N MET A 1 -92.99 62.69 -97.21
CA MET A 1 -92.96 61.41 -96.45
C MET A 1 -91.62 60.67 -96.58
N GLU A 2 -90.69 61.08 -97.45
CA GLU A 2 -89.41 60.36 -97.68
C GLU A 2 -88.25 60.77 -96.75
N HIS A 3 -88.27 61.98 -96.15
CA HIS A 3 -87.20 62.44 -95.24
C HIS A 3 -87.22 61.84 -93.83
N LEU A 4 -88.33 61.25 -93.37
CA LEU A 4 -88.45 60.59 -92.06
C LEU A 4 -88.04 59.10 -92.09
N GLN A 5 -88.04 58.47 -93.27
CA GLN A 5 -87.56 57.09 -93.46
C GLN A 5 -86.03 57.03 -93.46
N ALA A 6 -85.36 57.95 -94.15
CA ALA A 6 -83.88 58.02 -94.16
C ALA A 6 -83.25 58.25 -92.76
N VAL A 7 -83.94 58.98 -91.86
CA VAL A 7 -83.47 59.19 -90.47
C VAL A 7 -83.75 57.98 -89.57
N LYS A 8 -84.84 57.23 -89.81
CA LYS A 8 -85.12 55.96 -89.11
C LYS A 8 -84.17 54.84 -89.54
N ASP A 9 -83.85 54.75 -90.83
CA ASP A 9 -82.93 53.74 -91.36
C ASP A 9 -81.48 54.05 -90.95
N GLY A 10 -81.08 55.33 -90.91
CA GLY A 10 -79.77 55.74 -90.37
C GLY A 10 -79.64 55.62 -88.84
N ALA A 11 -80.75 55.59 -88.10
CA ALA A 11 -80.75 55.30 -86.65
C ALA A 11 -80.80 53.80 -86.35
N ALA A 12 -81.44 53.01 -87.21
CA ALA A 12 -81.42 51.54 -87.17
C ALA A 12 -80.02 51.00 -87.54
N ALA A 13 -79.39 51.53 -88.59
CA ALA A 13 -78.02 51.19 -88.97
C ALA A 13 -77.01 51.48 -87.85
N ARG A 14 -77.12 52.63 -87.16
CA ARG A 14 -76.28 52.97 -85.99
C ARG A 14 -76.59 52.17 -84.72
N ARG A 15 -77.72 51.48 -84.64
CA ARG A 15 -78.03 50.54 -83.54
C ARG A 15 -77.53 49.14 -83.87
N GLU A 16 -77.63 48.73 -85.13
CA GLU A 16 -77.09 47.47 -85.62
C GLU A 16 -75.56 47.50 -85.58
N GLU A 17 -74.94 48.59 -86.02
CA GLU A 17 -73.48 48.82 -85.93
C GLU A 17 -73.00 48.87 -84.47
N ARG A 18 -73.76 49.48 -83.55
CA ARG A 18 -73.47 49.40 -82.11
C ARG A 18 -73.62 47.99 -81.56
N ARG A 19 -74.64 47.23 -81.95
CA ARG A 19 -74.77 45.84 -81.52
C ARG A 19 -73.68 44.94 -82.09
N VAL A 20 -73.26 45.18 -83.32
CA VAL A 20 -72.15 44.45 -83.96
C VAL A 20 -70.84 44.80 -83.26
N ASN A 21 -70.59 46.07 -82.94
CA ASN A 21 -69.43 46.49 -82.16
C ASN A 21 -69.49 45.97 -80.72
N GLU A 22 -70.62 46.04 -80.02
CA GLU A 22 -70.79 45.48 -78.67
C GLU A 22 -70.60 43.96 -78.66
N LEU A 23 -71.02 43.24 -79.71
CA LEU A 23 -70.78 41.80 -79.86
C LEU A 23 -69.34 41.48 -80.27
N ALA A 24 -68.66 42.37 -81.01
CA ALA A 24 -67.24 42.25 -81.33
C ALA A 24 -66.38 42.53 -80.10
N GLU A 25 -66.62 43.64 -79.40
CA GLU A 25 -66.00 44.01 -78.13
C GLU A 25 -66.27 42.94 -77.06
N ALA A 26 -67.48 42.40 -76.94
CA ALA A 26 -67.76 41.31 -76.00
C ALA A 26 -67.02 40.00 -76.37
N LYS A 27 -66.74 39.75 -77.65
CA LYS A 27 -65.91 38.61 -78.08
C LYS A 27 -64.43 38.86 -77.81
N GLU A 28 -63.94 40.08 -78.05
CA GLU A 28 -62.57 40.49 -77.73
C GLU A 28 -62.32 40.45 -76.22
N VAL A 29 -63.26 40.92 -75.40
CA VAL A 29 -63.19 40.82 -73.93
C VAL A 29 -63.22 39.35 -73.48
N ARG A 30 -64.03 38.48 -74.09
CA ARG A 30 -64.01 37.04 -73.78
C ARG A 30 -62.70 36.38 -74.17
N GLN A 31 -62.12 36.74 -75.31
CA GLN A 31 -60.82 36.24 -75.74
C GLN A 31 -59.69 36.73 -74.81
N ALA A 32 -59.73 38.00 -74.41
CA ALA A 32 -58.80 38.56 -73.44
C ALA A 32 -58.93 37.87 -72.06
N LEU A 33 -60.16 37.59 -71.60
CA LEU A 33 -60.38 36.86 -70.35
C LEU A 33 -59.89 35.41 -70.42
N LEU A 34 -60.06 34.71 -71.55
CA LEU A 34 -59.50 33.38 -71.75
C LEU A 34 -57.97 33.38 -71.74
N GLN A 35 -57.35 34.38 -72.38
CA GLN A 35 -55.90 34.56 -72.35
C GLN A 35 -55.38 34.87 -70.94
N ILE A 36 -56.12 35.65 -70.16
CA ILE A 36 -55.79 35.92 -68.74
C ILE A 36 -55.92 34.64 -67.92
N GLU A 37 -56.98 33.85 -68.10
CA GLU A 37 -57.17 32.59 -67.38
C GLU A 37 -56.11 31.53 -67.73
N GLU A 38 -55.69 31.45 -69.00
CA GLU A 38 -54.57 30.62 -69.43
C GLU A 38 -53.25 31.11 -68.81
N PHE A 39 -53.01 32.42 -68.77
CA PHE A 39 -51.84 33.01 -68.15
C PHE A 39 -51.82 32.80 -66.63
N GLU A 40 -52.94 32.94 -65.93
CA GLU A 40 -53.07 32.67 -64.49
C GLU A 40 -52.82 31.19 -64.16
N ARG A 41 -53.25 30.26 -65.02
CA ARG A 41 -52.93 28.82 -64.87
C ARG A 41 -51.44 28.56 -65.06
N GLU A 42 -50.82 29.16 -66.08
CA GLU A 42 -49.39 29.02 -66.32
C GLU A 42 -48.55 29.65 -65.20
N GLU A 43 -48.98 30.80 -64.66
CA GLU A 43 -48.34 31.43 -63.50
C GLU A 43 -48.51 30.60 -62.23
N ALA A 44 -49.68 30.01 -62.00
CA ALA A 44 -49.91 29.10 -60.87
C ALA A 44 -49.02 27.85 -60.94
N LEU A 45 -48.89 27.24 -62.13
CA LEU A 45 -48.00 26.10 -62.34
C LEU A 45 -46.52 26.48 -62.16
N LYS A 46 -46.10 27.66 -62.65
CA LYS A 46 -44.75 28.18 -62.42
C LYS A 46 -44.48 28.44 -60.95
N ALA A 47 -45.45 29.01 -60.22
CA ALA A 47 -45.33 29.27 -58.79
C ALA A 47 -45.24 27.97 -57.98
N GLU A 48 -46.03 26.95 -58.34
CA GLU A 48 -45.97 25.62 -57.70
C GLU A 48 -44.62 24.92 -57.97
N LEU A 49 -44.12 24.99 -59.21
CA LEU A 49 -42.82 24.41 -59.58
C LEU A 49 -41.67 25.11 -58.85
N LEU A 50 -41.71 26.45 -58.74
CA LEU A 50 -40.74 27.21 -57.95
C LEU A 50 -40.80 26.86 -56.46
N ARG A 51 -41.99 26.60 -55.91
CA ARG A 51 -42.14 26.17 -54.51
C ARG A 51 -41.53 24.79 -54.28
N GLN A 52 -41.75 23.85 -55.19
CA GLN A 52 -41.14 22.52 -55.12
C GLN A 52 -39.62 22.58 -55.29
N GLU A 53 -39.10 23.42 -56.19
CA GLU A 53 -37.65 23.65 -56.32
C GLU A 53 -37.05 24.27 -55.05
N GLN A 54 -37.75 25.23 -54.43
CA GLN A 54 -37.34 25.81 -53.14
C GLN A 54 -37.32 24.77 -52.02
N GLU A 55 -38.38 23.98 -51.88
CA GLU A 55 -38.46 22.88 -50.90
C GLU A 55 -37.30 21.89 -51.08
N ARG A 56 -36.99 21.50 -52.32
CA ARG A 56 -35.85 20.61 -52.62
C ARG A 56 -34.50 21.23 -52.27
N LEU A 57 -34.30 22.51 -52.57
CA LEU A 57 -33.05 23.21 -52.24
C LEU A 57 -32.89 23.39 -50.73
N GLU A 58 -33.99 23.62 -49.99
CA GLU A 58 -33.97 23.66 -48.53
C GLU A 58 -33.67 22.29 -47.93
N GLU A 59 -34.26 21.22 -48.44
CA GLU A 59 -33.96 19.85 -48.04
C GLU A 59 -32.49 19.50 -48.30
N GLU A 60 -31.95 19.86 -49.46
CA GLU A 60 -30.54 19.63 -49.80
C GLU A 60 -29.60 20.44 -48.89
N ARG A 61 -29.95 21.68 -48.55
CA ARG A 61 -29.21 22.48 -47.57
C ARG A 61 -29.22 21.82 -46.19
N ARG A 62 -30.40 21.40 -45.71
CA ARG A 62 -30.53 20.68 -44.42
C ARG A 62 -29.72 19.38 -44.43
N GLN A 63 -29.72 18.63 -45.54
CA GLN A 63 -28.93 17.42 -45.67
C GLN A 63 -27.43 17.71 -45.61
N ARG A 64 -26.95 18.74 -46.32
CA ARG A 64 -25.53 19.15 -46.26
C ARG A 64 -25.12 19.61 -44.88
N GLU A 65 -25.94 20.40 -44.19
CA GLU A 65 -25.69 20.82 -42.81
C GLU A 65 -25.62 19.63 -41.85
N LEU A 66 -26.51 18.65 -42.00
CA LEU A 66 -26.48 17.41 -41.20
C LEU A 66 -25.22 16.59 -41.50
N GLU A 67 -24.83 16.46 -42.77
CA GLU A 67 -23.59 15.77 -43.14
C GLU A 67 -22.34 16.47 -42.59
N GLU A 68 -22.28 17.80 -42.65
CA GLU A 68 -21.16 18.57 -42.12
C GLU A 68 -21.07 18.45 -40.59
N ARG A 69 -22.20 18.53 -39.88
CA ARG A 69 -22.26 18.26 -38.43
C ARG A 69 -21.83 16.84 -38.10
N ALA A 70 -22.28 15.85 -38.85
CA ALA A 70 -21.87 14.45 -38.65
C ALA A 70 -20.36 14.24 -38.90
N ARG A 71 -19.77 14.94 -39.88
CA ARG A 71 -18.33 14.90 -40.14
C ARG A 71 -17.54 15.55 -39.00
N GLN A 72 -17.98 16.71 -38.53
CA GLN A 72 -17.35 17.41 -37.40
C GLN A 72 -17.40 16.55 -36.13
N GLU A 73 -18.54 15.94 -35.84
CA GLU A 73 -18.68 15.04 -34.70
C GLU A 73 -17.82 13.77 -34.83
N SER A 74 -17.70 13.22 -36.05
CA SER A 74 -16.79 12.09 -36.31
C SER A 74 -15.32 12.45 -36.09
N ILE A 75 -14.91 13.69 -36.39
CA ILE A 75 -13.55 14.16 -36.12
C ILE A 75 -13.37 14.35 -34.61
N ARG A 76 -14.31 15.04 -33.94
CA ARG A 76 -14.28 15.26 -32.49
C ARG A 76 -14.14 13.95 -31.72
N ARG A 77 -14.97 12.94 -32.02
CA ARG A 77 -14.90 11.62 -31.37
C ARG A 77 -13.55 10.93 -31.57
N ARG A 78 -12.97 11.03 -32.78
CA ARG A 78 -11.64 10.48 -33.05
C ARG A 78 -10.55 11.21 -32.27
N ASP A 79 -10.62 12.52 -32.16
CA ASP A 79 -9.64 13.31 -31.41
C ASP A 79 -9.70 12.97 -29.90
N ILE A 80 -10.92 12.80 -29.36
CA ILE A 80 -11.14 12.34 -27.98
C ILE A 80 -10.59 10.92 -27.79
N GLU A 81 -10.89 9.99 -28.69
CA GLU A 81 -10.39 8.61 -28.63
C GLU A 81 -8.84 8.58 -28.61
N ILE A 82 -8.19 9.36 -29.48
CA ILE A 82 -6.72 9.48 -29.51
C ILE A 82 -6.20 10.03 -28.18
N LYS A 83 -6.79 11.12 -27.67
CA LYS A 83 -6.41 11.73 -26.39
C LYS A 83 -6.48 10.73 -25.23
N TYR A 84 -7.59 10.02 -25.08
CA TYR A 84 -7.75 9.04 -23.99
C TYR A 84 -6.90 7.79 -24.20
N HIS A 85 -6.61 7.40 -25.44
CA HIS A 85 -5.66 6.35 -25.73
C HIS A 85 -4.23 6.72 -25.27
N GLU A 86 -3.77 7.93 -25.56
CA GLU A 86 -2.47 8.43 -25.10
C GLU A 86 -2.39 8.51 -23.56
N LEU A 87 -3.48 8.91 -22.92
CA LEU A 87 -3.57 8.92 -21.46
C LEU A 87 -3.48 7.51 -20.86
N ARG A 88 -4.14 6.51 -21.47
CA ARG A 88 -4.03 5.10 -21.05
C ARG A 88 -2.59 4.60 -21.12
N ILE A 89 -1.90 4.85 -22.24
CA ILE A 89 -0.48 4.47 -22.39
C ILE A 89 0.39 5.11 -21.29
N SER A 90 0.16 6.40 -21.02
CA SER A 90 0.91 7.12 -19.98
C SER A 90 0.63 6.58 -18.58
N LEU A 91 -0.63 6.19 -18.33
CA LEU A 91 -1.07 5.60 -17.07
C LEU A 91 -0.44 4.20 -16.87
N ASP A 92 -0.42 3.38 -17.92
CA ASP A 92 0.19 2.05 -17.91
C ASP A 92 1.69 2.14 -17.58
N GLN A 93 2.42 3.06 -18.23
CA GLN A 93 3.83 3.31 -17.94
C GLN A 93 4.06 3.76 -16.48
N LEU A 94 3.16 4.59 -15.95
CA LEU A 94 3.22 5.02 -14.55
C LEU A 94 2.98 3.83 -13.60
N HIS A 95 2.04 2.95 -13.93
CA HIS A 95 1.72 1.77 -13.13
C HIS A 95 2.87 0.76 -13.13
N GLU A 96 3.47 0.48 -14.27
CA GLU A 96 4.67 -0.35 -14.39
C GLU A 96 5.82 0.21 -13.53
N LEU A 97 6.06 1.53 -13.61
CA LEU A 97 7.10 2.18 -12.80
C LEU A 97 6.79 2.08 -11.30
N GLN A 98 5.55 2.33 -10.89
CA GLN A 98 5.13 2.23 -9.49
C GLN A 98 5.27 0.81 -8.96
N GLN A 99 4.98 -0.20 -9.77
CA GLN A 99 5.19 -1.59 -9.41
C GLN A 99 6.67 -1.90 -9.19
N VAL A 100 7.54 -1.49 -10.12
CA VAL A 100 8.99 -1.71 -9.98
C VAL A 100 9.55 -1.01 -8.74
N LEU A 101 9.13 0.22 -8.47
CA LEU A 101 9.57 0.94 -7.27
C LEU A 101 9.10 0.25 -5.98
N LEU A 102 7.85 -0.24 -5.95
CA LEU A 102 7.34 -0.98 -4.82
C LEU A 102 8.13 -2.28 -4.58
N GLU A 103 8.45 -3.02 -5.64
CA GLU A 103 9.25 -4.25 -5.55
C GLU A 103 10.65 -3.97 -5.01
N ILE A 104 11.31 -2.90 -5.48
CA ILE A 104 12.64 -2.48 -4.98
C ILE A 104 12.56 -2.08 -3.51
N ASP A 105 11.57 -1.27 -3.13
CA ASP A 105 11.39 -0.84 -1.74
C ASP A 105 11.17 -2.05 -0.83
N GLN A 106 10.30 -2.99 -1.23
CA GLN A 106 10.04 -4.21 -0.48
C GLN A 106 11.28 -5.12 -0.36
N GLU A 107 12.10 -5.23 -1.40
CA GLU A 107 13.36 -5.98 -1.38
C GLU A 107 14.35 -5.34 -0.40
N THR A 108 14.55 -4.02 -0.48
CA THR A 108 15.49 -3.30 0.39
C THR A 108 15.09 -3.37 1.87
N GLU A 109 13.80 -3.19 2.18
CA GLU A 109 13.28 -3.34 3.53
C GLU A 109 13.40 -4.79 4.03
N GLY A 110 13.26 -5.77 3.14
CA GLY A 110 13.50 -7.18 3.43
C GLY A 110 14.96 -7.47 3.79
N GLU A 111 15.90 -6.95 3.01
CA GLU A 111 17.34 -7.06 3.27
C GLU A 111 17.73 -6.40 4.61
N ASP A 112 17.28 -5.17 4.85
CA ASP A 112 17.53 -4.44 6.09
C ASP A 112 16.98 -5.19 7.31
N MET A 113 15.80 -5.81 7.17
CA MET A 113 15.23 -6.65 8.22
C MET A 113 16.10 -7.87 8.50
N VAL A 114 16.58 -8.58 7.47
CA VAL A 114 17.46 -9.75 7.63
C VAL A 114 18.75 -9.36 8.33
N ILE A 115 19.42 -8.28 7.88
CA ILE A 115 20.62 -7.74 8.51
C ILE A 115 20.35 -7.38 9.97
N GLY A 116 19.20 -6.75 10.26
CA GLY A 116 18.78 -6.41 11.62
C GLY A 116 18.58 -7.64 12.51
N ILE A 117 17.99 -8.71 11.98
CA ILE A 117 17.78 -9.99 12.69
C ILE A 117 19.13 -10.65 12.99
N GLU A 118 20.03 -10.75 12.01
CA GLU A 118 21.36 -11.33 12.17
C GLU A 118 22.17 -10.56 13.21
N SER A 119 22.23 -9.24 13.08
CA SER A 119 22.91 -8.36 14.04
C SER A 119 22.38 -8.52 15.48
N ALA A 120 21.06 -8.65 15.65
CA ALA A 120 20.46 -8.88 16.96
C ALA A 120 20.83 -10.26 17.53
N LYS A 121 20.84 -11.31 16.70
CA LYS A 121 21.24 -12.67 17.09
C LYS A 121 22.73 -12.70 17.49
N ASP A 122 23.60 -12.11 16.69
CA ASP A 122 25.03 -12.00 16.96
C ASP A 122 25.32 -11.21 18.25
N SER A 123 24.58 -10.11 18.47
CA SER A 123 24.70 -9.32 19.70
C SER A 123 24.31 -10.13 20.93
N LEU A 124 23.24 -10.91 20.84
CA LEU A 124 22.78 -11.77 21.92
C LEU A 124 23.79 -12.90 22.20
N GLU A 125 24.33 -13.52 21.16
CA GLU A 125 25.33 -14.58 21.29
C GLU A 125 26.61 -14.09 21.97
N LYS A 126 27.13 -12.92 21.55
CA LYS A 126 28.29 -12.29 22.20
C LYS A 126 28.03 -12.00 23.68
N LYS A 127 26.83 -11.53 24.03
CA LYS A 127 26.44 -11.34 25.43
C LYS A 127 26.44 -12.66 26.20
N HIS A 128 25.83 -13.71 25.65
CA HIS A 128 25.83 -15.03 26.29
C HIS A 128 27.24 -15.59 26.47
N GLU A 129 28.14 -15.43 25.48
CA GLU A 129 29.52 -15.86 25.60
C GLU A 129 30.27 -15.11 26.72
N SER A 130 30.09 -13.79 26.80
CA SER A 130 30.65 -13.00 27.91
C SER A 130 30.10 -13.45 29.26
N GLU A 131 28.79 -13.65 29.39
CA GLU A 131 28.16 -14.09 30.64
C GLU A 131 28.66 -15.48 31.07
N ARG A 132 28.81 -16.44 30.14
CA ARG A 132 29.39 -17.76 30.43
C ARG A 132 30.83 -17.65 30.91
N SER A 133 31.63 -16.78 30.28
CA SER A 133 33.02 -16.55 30.69
C SER A 133 33.11 -15.98 32.12
N GLU A 134 32.26 -15.01 32.44
CA GLU A 134 32.17 -14.38 33.76
C GLU A 134 31.68 -15.35 34.84
N LEU A 135 30.68 -16.18 34.51
CA LEU A 135 30.18 -17.24 35.39
C LEU A 135 31.28 -18.23 35.72
N LYS A 136 32.01 -18.72 34.71
CA LYS A 136 33.13 -19.65 34.92
C LYS A 136 34.19 -19.06 35.85
N ILE A 137 34.62 -17.82 35.61
CA ILE A 137 35.58 -17.13 36.48
C ILE A 137 35.05 -17.01 37.90
N THR A 138 33.78 -16.65 38.06
CA THR A 138 33.14 -16.48 39.38
C THR A 138 33.05 -17.80 40.14
N ILE A 139 32.70 -18.90 39.45
CA ILE A 139 32.63 -20.25 40.03
C ILE A 139 34.02 -20.68 40.50
N SER A 140 35.04 -20.58 39.63
CA SER A 140 36.42 -20.94 39.98
C SER A 140 36.94 -20.13 41.16
N LYS A 141 36.67 -18.82 41.18
CA LYS A 141 37.06 -17.94 42.30
C LYS A 141 36.41 -18.36 43.62
N LYS A 142 35.09 -18.60 43.63
CA LYS A 142 34.36 -19.02 44.84
C LYS A 142 34.84 -20.37 45.37
N MET A 143 35.14 -21.32 44.48
CA MET A 143 35.71 -22.61 44.87
C MET A 143 37.08 -22.46 45.51
N ALA A 144 37.97 -21.69 44.86
CA ALA A 144 39.32 -21.42 45.38
C ALA A 144 39.29 -20.69 46.74
N GLU A 145 38.45 -19.66 46.89
CA GLU A 145 38.30 -18.92 48.15
C GLU A 145 37.83 -19.83 49.30
N LYS A 146 36.86 -20.72 49.02
CA LYS A 146 36.37 -21.67 50.03
C LYS A 146 37.44 -22.69 50.39
N GLU A 147 38.14 -23.24 49.42
CA GLU A 147 39.21 -24.21 49.66
C GLU A 147 40.37 -23.60 50.45
N ASP A 148 40.82 -22.40 50.09
CA ASP A 148 41.87 -21.67 50.80
C ASP A 148 41.47 -21.38 52.26
N ALA A 149 40.23 -20.98 52.50
CA ALA A 149 39.73 -20.75 53.85
C ALA A 149 39.75 -22.03 54.69
N LEU A 150 39.33 -23.17 54.13
CA LEU A 150 39.35 -24.46 54.82
C LEU A 150 40.79 -24.95 55.06
N ASN A 151 41.70 -24.75 54.10
CA ASN A 151 43.10 -25.11 54.24
C ASN A 151 43.80 -24.29 55.32
N LYS A 152 43.50 -22.99 55.44
CA LYS A 152 44.03 -22.14 56.52
C LYS A 152 43.53 -22.58 57.89
N ASP A 153 42.24 -22.89 58.03
CA ASP A 153 41.67 -23.45 59.26
C ASP A 153 42.34 -24.77 59.65
N PHE A 154 42.61 -25.64 58.67
CA PHE A 154 43.35 -26.88 58.90
C PHE A 154 44.77 -26.64 59.41
N GLN A 155 45.51 -25.72 58.80
CA GLN A 155 46.88 -25.41 59.21
C GLN A 155 46.94 -24.91 60.65
N ILE A 156 45.98 -24.07 61.07
CA ILE A 156 45.87 -23.58 62.44
C ILE A 156 45.60 -24.75 63.41
N ARG A 157 44.65 -25.63 63.06
CA ARG A 157 44.34 -26.81 63.90
C ARG A 157 45.53 -27.76 64.00
N ALA A 158 46.18 -28.07 62.88
CA ALA A 158 47.35 -28.96 62.84
C ALA A 158 48.52 -28.41 63.67
N ALA A 159 48.74 -27.09 63.68
CA ALA A 159 49.75 -26.47 64.53
C ALA A 159 49.42 -26.63 66.02
N GLN A 160 48.17 -26.35 66.42
CA GLN A 160 47.71 -26.55 67.81
C GLN A 160 47.78 -28.01 68.24
N GLU A 161 47.44 -28.93 67.34
CA GLU A 161 47.52 -30.37 67.55
C GLU A 161 48.95 -30.85 67.79
N ASN A 162 49.92 -30.32 67.05
CA ASN A 162 51.35 -30.59 67.25
C ASN A 162 51.85 -30.04 68.59
N ASP A 163 51.48 -28.82 68.96
CA ASP A 163 51.84 -28.23 70.26
C ASP A 163 51.29 -29.06 71.42
N LEU A 164 50.06 -29.57 71.29
CA LEU A 164 49.44 -30.47 72.27
C LEU A 164 50.13 -31.84 72.33
N GLU A 165 50.51 -32.43 71.20
CA GLU A 165 51.28 -33.67 71.15
C GLU A 165 52.63 -33.52 71.89
N GLN A 166 53.34 -32.42 71.63
CA GLN A 166 54.62 -32.11 72.28
C GLN A 166 54.44 -31.94 73.80
N ALA A 167 53.47 -31.12 74.23
CA ALA A 167 53.21 -30.90 75.66
C ALA A 167 52.80 -32.19 76.39
N TYR A 168 52.01 -33.06 75.73
CA TYR A 168 51.62 -34.35 76.28
C TYR A 168 52.82 -35.30 76.42
N HIS A 169 53.68 -35.35 75.41
CA HIS A 169 54.91 -36.15 75.43
C HIS A 169 55.87 -35.70 76.54
N GLU A 170 56.07 -34.39 76.74
CA GLU A 170 56.87 -33.85 77.85
C GLU A 170 56.29 -34.24 79.21
N ARG A 171 54.97 -34.19 79.37
CA ARG A 171 54.28 -34.59 80.60
C ARG A 171 54.43 -36.08 80.89
N LEU A 172 54.34 -36.93 79.85
CA LEU A 172 54.59 -38.36 79.97
C LEU A 172 56.03 -38.66 80.39
N LYS A 173 57.02 -38.02 79.75
CA LYS A 173 58.44 -38.13 80.13
C LYS A 173 58.68 -37.75 81.59
N ALA A 174 58.08 -36.65 82.04
CA ALA A 174 58.21 -36.22 83.43
C ALA A 174 57.60 -37.22 84.42
N TYR A 175 56.47 -37.85 84.08
CA TYR A 175 55.78 -38.82 84.94
C TYR A 175 56.49 -40.17 85.05
N TRP A 176 57.13 -40.64 83.98
CA TRP A 176 57.74 -41.97 83.89
C TRP A 176 59.26 -42.01 84.17
N LYS A 177 59.90 -40.87 84.41
CA LYS A 177 61.37 -40.68 84.53
C LYS A 177 62.13 -41.70 85.40
N ASP A 178 61.52 -42.22 86.46
CA ASP A 178 62.16 -43.11 87.44
C ASP A 178 61.53 -44.52 87.51
N ARG A 179 60.71 -44.91 86.53
CA ARG A 179 59.97 -46.18 86.53
C ARG A 179 60.62 -47.19 85.57
N LYS A 180 60.66 -48.46 85.97
CA LYS A 180 60.98 -49.56 85.06
C LYS A 180 59.86 -49.65 84.01
N ASP A 181 60.24 -49.76 82.74
CA ASP A 181 59.34 -49.84 81.58
C ASP A 181 58.68 -48.50 81.16
N GLY A 182 59.18 -47.37 81.66
CA GLY A 182 58.64 -46.04 81.37
C GLY A 182 58.63 -45.66 79.87
N ASP A 183 59.66 -46.03 79.12
CA ASP A 183 59.77 -45.70 77.69
C ASP A 183 58.74 -46.44 76.84
N GLU A 184 58.44 -47.72 77.14
CA GLU A 184 57.43 -48.50 76.44
C GLU A 184 56.02 -47.93 76.69
N GLU A 185 55.72 -47.53 77.92
CA GLU A 185 54.44 -46.90 78.27
C GLU A 185 54.27 -45.51 77.63
N ILE A 186 55.36 -44.74 77.50
CA ILE A 186 55.35 -43.47 76.76
C ILE A 186 55.00 -43.72 75.29
N GLU A 187 55.67 -44.66 74.61
CA GLU A 187 55.42 -44.95 73.21
C GLU A 187 54.00 -45.49 72.98
N ASN A 188 53.51 -46.39 73.82
CA ASN A 188 52.13 -46.89 73.72
C ASN A 188 51.10 -45.76 73.86
N ALA A 189 51.27 -44.88 74.85
CA ALA A 189 50.39 -43.74 75.07
C ALA A 189 50.44 -42.71 73.92
N MET A 190 51.64 -42.49 73.34
CA MET A 190 51.81 -41.62 72.17
C MET A 190 51.20 -42.23 70.90
N LEU A 191 51.33 -43.54 70.71
CA LEU A 191 50.77 -44.26 69.58
C LEU A 191 49.24 -44.23 69.62
N ASP A 192 48.64 -44.40 70.80
CA ASP A 192 47.20 -44.25 71.01
C ASP A 192 46.72 -42.82 70.76
N LEU A 193 47.50 -41.80 71.17
CA LEU A 193 47.20 -40.41 70.83
C LEU A 193 47.22 -40.19 69.31
N ARG A 194 48.31 -40.57 68.64
CA ARG A 194 48.46 -40.42 67.17
C ARG A 194 47.32 -41.10 66.41
N LYS A 195 46.95 -42.33 66.78
CA LYS A 195 45.78 -43.02 66.19
C LYS A 195 44.50 -42.20 66.29
N ARG A 196 44.22 -41.56 67.44
CA ARG A 196 43.03 -40.71 67.61
C ARG A 196 43.11 -39.45 66.78
N MET A 197 44.31 -38.87 66.64
CA MET A 197 44.55 -37.67 65.82
C MET A 197 44.34 -38.00 64.33
N ASP A 198 44.89 -39.12 63.86
CA ASP A 198 44.69 -39.61 62.49
C ASP A 198 43.21 -39.81 62.15
N GLN A 199 42.43 -40.39 63.08
CA GLN A 199 40.99 -40.55 62.92
C GLN A 199 40.25 -39.20 62.79
N LYS A 200 40.64 -38.21 63.60
CA LYS A 200 40.08 -36.85 63.52
C LYS A 200 40.46 -36.16 62.22
N GLN A 201 41.72 -36.31 61.79
CA GLN A 201 42.18 -35.76 60.51
C GLN A 201 41.43 -36.38 59.34
N TYR A 202 41.21 -37.69 59.34
CA TYR A 202 40.38 -38.37 58.34
C TYR A 202 38.95 -37.84 58.33
N ALA A 203 38.33 -37.71 59.51
CA ALA A 203 36.98 -37.15 59.64
C ALA A 203 36.91 -35.69 59.12
N TRP A 204 37.93 -34.88 59.39
CA TRP A 204 38.03 -33.52 58.89
C TRP A 204 38.18 -33.46 57.36
N GLN A 205 39.04 -34.30 56.78
CA GLN A 205 39.20 -34.37 55.32
C GLN A 205 37.91 -34.77 54.62
N LYS A 206 37.19 -35.76 55.19
CA LYS A 206 35.86 -36.15 54.69
C LYS A 206 34.88 -35.00 54.76
N TRP A 207 34.80 -34.30 55.89
CA TRP A 207 33.96 -33.13 56.05
C TRP A 207 34.34 -31.99 55.08
N LYS A 208 35.64 -31.72 54.88
CA LYS A 208 36.12 -30.73 53.89
C LYS A 208 35.61 -31.08 52.49
N ALA A 209 35.74 -32.34 52.09
CA ALA A 209 35.27 -32.81 50.78
C ALA A 209 33.75 -32.65 50.62
N GLU A 210 32.97 -32.98 51.65
CA GLU A 210 31.52 -32.75 51.67
C GLU A 210 31.18 -31.26 51.54
N GLN A 211 31.87 -30.37 52.27
CA GLN A 211 31.65 -28.93 52.18
C GLN A 211 31.97 -28.34 50.80
N LEU A 212 33.03 -28.81 50.16
CA LEU A 212 33.38 -28.38 48.80
C LEU A 212 32.37 -28.90 47.78
N LYS A 213 31.92 -30.16 47.93
CA LYS A 213 30.89 -30.74 47.07
C LYS A 213 29.55 -30.01 47.20
N ASP A 214 29.14 -29.66 48.41
CA ASP A 214 27.90 -28.90 48.64
C ASP A 214 27.96 -27.51 47.98
N LEU A 215 29.13 -26.87 47.99
CA LEU A 215 29.33 -25.60 47.30
C LEU A 215 29.32 -25.79 45.78
N GLU A 216 29.99 -26.82 45.27
CA GLU A 216 30.03 -27.16 43.85
C GLU A 216 28.62 -27.35 43.29
N VAL A 217 27.78 -28.14 43.96
CA VAL A 217 26.37 -28.35 43.54
C VAL A 217 25.61 -27.02 43.48
N LYS A 218 25.73 -26.16 44.49
CA LYS A 218 25.05 -24.85 44.49
C LYS A 218 25.53 -23.93 43.36
N LEU A 219 26.81 -24.02 42.99
CA LEU A 219 27.37 -23.24 41.90
C LEU A 219 26.92 -23.79 40.53
N GLN A 220 26.84 -25.11 40.38
CA GLN A 220 26.30 -25.78 39.19
C GLN A 220 24.80 -25.48 39.00
N ASP A 221 24.02 -25.46 40.09
CA ASP A 221 22.61 -25.05 40.03
C ASP A 221 22.47 -23.60 39.55
N ASN A 222 23.35 -22.70 40.01
CA ASN A 222 23.35 -21.30 39.56
C ASN A 222 23.72 -21.18 38.08
N GLU A 223 24.72 -21.93 37.63
CA GLU A 223 25.12 -22.01 36.22
C GLU A 223 23.96 -22.50 35.35
N THR A 224 23.29 -23.58 35.78
CA THR A 224 22.13 -24.15 35.08
C THR A 224 20.99 -23.13 34.98
N TYR A 225 20.65 -22.46 36.08
CA TYR A 225 19.62 -21.42 36.09
C TYR A 225 19.96 -20.26 35.13
N ARG A 226 21.24 -19.85 35.07
CA ARG A 226 21.68 -18.80 34.16
C ARG A 226 21.58 -19.24 32.70
N GLU A 227 21.96 -20.48 32.40
CA GLU A 227 21.86 -21.02 31.05
C GLU A 227 20.39 -21.14 30.58
N GLU A 228 19.47 -21.51 31.48
CA GLU A 228 18.03 -21.50 31.21
C GLU A 228 17.49 -20.10 30.87
N LEU A 229 17.97 -19.07 31.57
CA LEU A 229 17.61 -17.68 31.27
C LEU A 229 18.13 -17.24 29.88
N MET A 230 19.37 -17.60 29.52
CA MET A 230 19.94 -17.35 28.20
C MET A 230 19.14 -18.07 27.10
N TYR A 231 18.76 -19.32 27.34
CA TYR A 231 17.94 -20.12 26.44
C TYR A 231 16.55 -19.46 26.23
N SER A 232 15.91 -19.02 27.31
CA SER A 232 14.64 -18.28 27.24
C SER A 232 14.78 -16.95 26.50
N ALA A 233 15.88 -16.21 26.69
CA ALA A 233 16.14 -14.97 25.96
C ALA A 233 16.30 -15.23 24.45
N LYS A 234 16.99 -16.30 24.07
CA LYS A 234 17.15 -16.71 22.67
C LYS A 234 15.80 -17.04 22.02
N HIS A 235 14.94 -17.78 22.71
CA HIS A 235 13.60 -18.09 22.20
C HIS A 235 12.73 -16.86 22.03
N ARG A 236 12.72 -15.96 23.02
CA ARG A 236 11.98 -14.70 22.91
C ARG A 236 12.44 -13.85 21.72
N LEU A 237 13.74 -13.83 21.46
CA LEU A 237 14.28 -13.14 20.29
C LEU A 237 13.82 -13.82 19.00
N ASP A 238 13.93 -15.15 18.91
CA ASP A 238 13.51 -15.92 17.72
C ASP A 238 12.01 -15.76 17.42
N ASP A 239 11.16 -15.82 18.44
CA ASP A 239 9.72 -15.56 18.32
C ASP A 239 9.43 -14.14 17.84
N SER A 240 10.16 -13.14 18.36
CA SER A 240 10.04 -11.76 17.90
C SER A 240 10.48 -11.59 16.45
N CYS A 241 11.56 -12.26 16.02
CA CYS A 241 12.01 -12.25 14.63
C CYS A 241 10.94 -12.87 13.70
N LYS A 242 10.40 -14.03 14.06
CA LYS A 242 9.31 -14.68 13.30
C LYS A 242 8.05 -13.85 13.21
N GLU A 243 7.70 -13.09 14.25
CA GLU A 243 6.56 -12.17 14.18
C GLU A 243 6.83 -11.03 13.20
N LYS A 244 8.03 -10.41 13.26
CA LYS A 244 8.43 -9.36 12.31
C LYS A 244 8.43 -9.84 10.87
N GLU A 245 8.95 -11.03 10.60
CA GLU A 245 8.90 -11.65 9.27
C GLU A 245 7.45 -11.83 8.80
N ARG A 246 6.57 -12.35 9.67
CA ARG A 246 5.15 -12.51 9.35
C ARG A 246 4.42 -11.19 9.13
N GLU A 247 4.79 -10.15 9.87
CA GLU A 247 4.24 -8.79 9.69
C GLU A 247 4.72 -8.19 8.37
N MET A 248 5.99 -8.34 8.03
CA MET A 248 6.57 -7.87 6.77
C MET A 248 5.85 -8.49 5.56
N VAL A 249 5.69 -9.82 5.55
CA VAL A 249 4.98 -10.52 4.47
C VAL A 249 3.52 -10.04 4.36
N ARG A 250 2.85 -9.81 5.50
CA ARG A 250 1.48 -9.27 5.51
C ARG A 250 1.42 -7.86 4.94
N ARG A 251 2.39 -7.01 5.29
CA ARG A 251 2.48 -5.64 4.79
C ARG A 251 2.73 -5.61 3.28
N MET A 252 3.73 -6.34 2.79
CA MET A 252 4.03 -6.44 1.34
C MET A 252 2.79 -6.88 0.54
N ALA A 253 2.06 -7.89 1.04
CA ALA A 253 0.84 -8.35 0.41
C ALA A 253 -0.29 -7.29 0.42
N ALA A 254 -0.37 -6.48 1.47
CA ALA A 254 -1.33 -5.40 1.57
C ALA A 254 -0.98 -4.22 0.63
N GLU A 255 0.30 -3.87 0.53
CA GLU A 255 0.80 -2.84 -0.39
C GLU A 255 0.53 -3.20 -1.84
N ASN A 256 0.78 -4.46 -2.24
CA ASN A 256 0.48 -4.92 -3.60
C ASN A 256 -1.02 -4.81 -3.93
N LYS A 257 -1.88 -5.22 -2.99
CA LYS A 257 -3.34 -5.06 -3.15
C LYS A 257 -3.77 -3.60 -3.20
N TRP A 258 -3.11 -2.75 -2.43
CA TRP A 258 -3.39 -1.32 -2.44
C TRP A 258 -3.00 -0.70 -3.78
N LEU A 259 -1.83 -1.05 -4.33
CA LEU A 259 -1.42 -0.60 -5.66
C LEU A 259 -2.40 -1.08 -6.73
N GLU A 260 -2.80 -2.35 -6.71
CA GLU A 260 -3.81 -2.90 -7.63
C GLU A 260 -5.14 -2.15 -7.55
N ALA A 261 -5.62 -1.83 -6.35
CA ALA A 261 -6.85 -1.05 -6.18
C ALA A 261 -6.70 0.38 -6.74
N VAL A 262 -5.55 1.01 -6.54
CA VAL A 262 -5.26 2.35 -7.10
C VAL A 262 -5.23 2.32 -8.62
N VAL A 263 -4.64 1.29 -9.22
CA VAL A 263 -4.62 1.08 -10.68
C VAL A 263 -6.04 0.99 -11.24
N LEU A 264 -6.87 0.11 -10.66
CA LEU A 264 -8.25 -0.10 -11.08
C LEU A 264 -9.11 1.16 -10.95
N GLU A 265 -8.97 1.91 -9.87
CA GLU A 265 -9.71 3.18 -9.69
C GLU A 265 -9.28 4.24 -10.72
N ARG A 266 -7.98 4.31 -11.06
CA ARG A 266 -7.52 5.25 -12.10
C ARG A 266 -8.03 4.88 -13.49
N GLU A 267 -8.02 3.60 -13.84
CA GLU A 267 -8.58 3.11 -15.11
C GLU A 267 -10.08 3.40 -15.23
N LYS A 268 -10.80 3.18 -14.13
CA LYS A 268 -12.24 3.49 -14.03
C LYS A 268 -12.49 4.99 -14.21
N LEU A 269 -11.78 5.86 -13.47
CA LEU A 269 -11.93 7.31 -13.58
C LEU A 269 -11.61 7.81 -14.99
N LEU A 270 -10.57 7.26 -15.63
CA LEU A 270 -10.21 7.62 -17.00
C LEU A 270 -11.32 7.24 -17.99
N SER A 271 -11.96 6.09 -17.78
CA SER A 271 -13.09 5.63 -18.59
C SER A 271 -14.36 6.46 -18.36
N GLU A 272 -14.63 6.87 -17.12
CA GLU A 272 -15.73 7.78 -16.78
C GLU A 272 -15.54 9.15 -17.43
N TRP A 273 -14.33 9.70 -17.41
CA TRP A 273 -14.03 10.98 -18.07
C TRP A 273 -14.13 10.90 -19.59
N GLU A 274 -13.68 9.81 -20.21
CA GLU A 274 -13.86 9.61 -21.66
C GLU A 274 -15.35 9.58 -22.01
N TYR A 275 -16.14 8.86 -21.23
CA TYR A 275 -17.58 8.78 -21.42
C TYR A 275 -18.26 10.15 -21.29
N ASP A 276 -17.93 10.90 -20.23
CA ASP A 276 -18.47 12.24 -19.99
C ASP A 276 -18.08 13.24 -21.09
N GLU A 277 -16.86 13.18 -21.62
CA GLU A 277 -16.40 14.06 -22.72
C GLU A 277 -17.02 13.67 -24.07
N VAL A 278 -17.32 12.38 -24.29
CA VAL A 278 -18.05 11.92 -25.47
C VAL A 278 -19.53 12.34 -25.41
N GLU A 279 -20.20 12.14 -24.27
CA GLU A 279 -21.64 12.40 -24.12
C GLU A 279 -22.00 13.86 -23.78
N GLY A 280 -21.26 14.52 -22.88
CA GLY A 280 -21.56 15.88 -22.43
C GLY A 280 -21.49 16.93 -23.53
N ASP A 281 -20.65 16.69 -24.54
CA ASP A 281 -20.55 17.53 -25.74
C ASP A 281 -21.49 17.09 -26.87
N ALA A 282 -22.03 15.86 -26.82
CA ALA A 282 -22.97 15.38 -27.82
C ALA A 282 -24.34 16.10 -27.71
N ASP A 283 -24.71 16.54 -26.51
CA ASP A 283 -25.93 17.34 -26.26
C ASP A 283 -25.89 18.72 -26.95
N SER A 284 -24.70 19.26 -27.22
CA SER A 284 -24.51 20.51 -27.97
C SER A 284 -24.89 20.39 -29.45
N ILE A 285 -24.92 19.17 -29.99
CA ILE A 285 -25.14 18.89 -31.43
C ILE A 285 -26.63 18.80 -31.79
N PHE A 286 -27.46 18.45 -30.81
CA PHE A 286 -28.92 18.36 -30.98
C PHE A 286 -29.66 19.62 -30.52
N ALA A 287 -28.96 20.56 -29.87
CA ALA A 287 -29.51 21.86 -29.57
C ALA A 287 -29.65 22.64 -30.90
N PRO A 288 -30.87 22.99 -31.35
CA PRO A 288 -30.99 23.96 -32.42
C PRO A 288 -30.31 25.24 -31.96
N GLU A 289 -29.51 25.87 -32.82
CA GLU A 289 -29.01 27.22 -32.56
C GLU A 289 -30.22 28.12 -32.32
N SER A 290 -30.51 28.34 -31.04
CA SER A 290 -31.43 29.37 -30.62
C SER A 290 -30.74 30.67 -30.95
N ASP A 291 -31.12 31.29 -32.07
CA ASP A 291 -30.93 32.72 -32.32
C ASP A 291 -31.55 33.49 -31.14
N GLY A 292 -30.74 33.71 -30.12
CA GLY A 292 -31.20 34.09 -28.79
C GLY A 292 -30.08 34.73 -28.00
N SER A 293 -29.77 35.96 -28.38
CA SER A 293 -29.50 37.07 -27.46
C SER A 293 -28.45 36.80 -26.37
N GLY A 294 -27.26 37.35 -26.58
CA GLY A 294 -26.21 37.39 -25.57
C GLY A 294 -26.69 37.90 -24.21
N ASP A 295 -26.40 37.11 -23.18
CA ASP A 295 -26.09 37.63 -21.86
C ASP A 295 -25.24 36.59 -21.12
N GLY A 296 -23.92 36.62 -21.40
CA GLY A 296 -22.91 35.80 -20.75
C GLY A 296 -22.26 36.57 -19.61
N ASN A 297 -22.91 36.55 -18.46
CA ASN A 297 -22.45 37.09 -17.20
C ASN A 297 -21.14 36.41 -16.76
N TYR A 298 -20.00 37.08 -16.91
CA TYR A 298 -18.70 36.58 -16.41
C TYR A 298 -18.68 36.67 -14.87
N ILE A 299 -18.82 35.52 -14.20
CA ILE A 299 -18.44 35.38 -12.79
C ILE A 299 -16.96 35.02 -12.76
N VAL A 300 -16.14 36.01 -12.41
CA VAL A 300 -14.72 35.84 -12.08
C VAL A 300 -14.64 35.20 -10.69
N GLY A 301 -14.29 33.91 -10.64
CA GLY A 301 -13.89 33.22 -9.41
C GLY A 301 -12.39 33.39 -9.17
N THR A 302 -12.02 34.39 -8.36
CA THR A 302 -10.70 34.45 -7.72
C THR A 302 -10.64 33.44 -6.57
N ALA A 303 -9.67 32.53 -6.60
CA ALA A 303 -9.29 31.74 -5.44
C ALA A 303 -7.99 32.32 -4.83
N SER A 304 -8.05 32.66 -3.55
CA SER A 304 -6.90 32.78 -2.62
C SER A 304 -6.79 31.49 -1.82
#